data_AF-A6JF23-F1
#
_entry.id   AF-A6JF23-F1
#
_cell.length_a   1.000
_cell.length_b   1.000
_cell.length_c   1.000
_cell.angle_alpha   90.00
_cell.angle_beta   90.00
_cell.angle_gamma   90.00
#
_symmetry.space_group_name_H-M   'P 1'
#
loop_
_entity.id
_entity.type
_entity.pdbx_description
1 polymer ?
#
loop_
_entity_poly.entity_id
_entity_poly.type
_entity_poly.pdbx_seq_one_letter_code
_entity_poly.pdbx_strand_id
1 'polypeptide(L)'
;MSASQASAAAVAAGPRAWLGGLGCGLPAGPWKRAAQSYYCWAGQCREDYHPLPVFVIVVVDSTDRERISVTREELYKMLAHEDLRKAGLLIFANKQDVKECMTVAEISQFLKLTSIKDHQWHIQACCALTGEGLCQGLEWMMSRLKIR
;
A
#
# COMPACT_ATOMS: atom_id res chain seq x y z
N MET A 1 15.79 -22.20 11.56
CA MET A 1 14.76 -22.71 10.64
C MET A 1 13.95 -21.51 10.13
N SER A 2 14.23 -21.14 8.87
CA SER A 2 13.45 -20.36 7.89
C SER A 2 12.72 -19.06 8.31
N ALA A 3 13.36 -17.90 8.07
CA ALA A 3 12.66 -16.66 7.70
C ALA A 3 12.42 -16.65 6.17
N SER A 4 11.49 -17.50 5.71
CA SER A 4 11.05 -17.57 4.32
C SER A 4 9.60 -17.12 4.25
N GLN A 5 9.38 -15.84 3.96
CA GLN A 5 8.14 -15.30 3.39
C GLN A 5 8.39 -13.83 3.07
N ALA A 6 8.69 -13.53 1.80
CA ALA A 6 8.55 -12.16 1.32
C ALA A 6 7.04 -11.94 1.16
N SER A 7 6.40 -11.45 2.21
CA SER A 7 5.01 -11.04 2.16
C SER A 7 4.97 -9.63 1.58
N ALA A 8 4.58 -9.49 0.31
CA ALA A 8 4.12 -8.22 -0.21
C ALA A 8 2.89 -7.81 0.61
N ALA A 9 3.08 -6.91 1.58
CA ALA A 9 2.00 -6.39 2.39
C ALA A 9 1.38 -5.18 1.68
N ALA A 10 0.30 -5.40 0.92
CA ALA A 10 -0.57 -4.32 0.51
C ALA A 10 -1.34 -3.83 1.75
N VAL A 11 -0.85 -2.76 2.39
CA VAL A 11 -1.59 -2.09 3.45
C VAL A 11 -2.66 -1.20 2.79
N ALA A 12 -3.82 -1.79 2.55
CA ALA A 12 -5.02 -1.01 2.26
C ALA A 12 -5.51 -0.39 3.58
N ALA A 13 -5.21 0.88 3.81
CA ALA A 13 -5.82 1.65 4.89
C ALA A 13 -7.29 1.91 4.54
N GLY A 14 -8.16 0.93 4.82
CA GLY A 14 -9.61 1.00 4.59
C GLY A 14 -10.39 0.59 5.85
N PRO A 15 -11.54 1.22 6.16
CA PRO A 15 -12.23 1.12 7.44
C PRO A 15 -13.06 -0.18 7.64
N ARG A 16 -12.56 -1.36 7.25
CA ARG A 16 -13.30 -2.63 7.44
C ARG A 16 -12.51 -3.65 8.24
N ALA A 17 -12.60 -3.55 9.55
CA ALA A 17 -12.43 -4.68 10.46
C ALA A 17 -13.49 -4.58 11.56
N TRP A 18 -14.14 -5.70 11.85
CA TRP A 18 -15.21 -5.93 12.82
C TRP A 18 -16.61 -5.50 12.40
N LEU A 19 -17.46 -6.50 12.10
CA LEU A 19 -18.80 -6.65 12.66
C LEU A 19 -19.33 -8.04 12.26
N GLY A 20 -18.93 -9.06 13.03
CA GLY A 20 -19.52 -10.39 13.00
C GLY A 20 -20.17 -10.68 14.34
N GLY A 21 -21.47 -10.98 14.31
CA GLY A 21 -22.19 -11.63 15.41
C GLY A 21 -22.93 -10.71 16.37
N LEU A 22 -24.23 -10.55 16.14
CA LEU A 22 -25.28 -10.86 17.12
C LEU A 22 -26.63 -10.71 16.43
N GLY A 23 -27.34 -11.84 16.31
CA GLY A 23 -28.73 -11.87 15.96
C GLY A 23 -29.57 -11.31 17.11
N CYS A 24 -30.42 -10.35 16.80
CA CYS A 24 -31.59 -10.04 17.59
C CYS A 24 -32.68 -9.55 16.62
N GLY A 25 -33.75 -10.36 16.53
CA GLY A 25 -34.96 -10.01 15.81
C GLY A 25 -35.65 -8.84 16.52
N LEU A 26 -35.76 -7.72 15.82
CA LEU A 26 -36.55 -6.55 16.19
C LEU A 26 -37.17 -5.96 14.91
N PRO A 27 -38.35 -5.32 15.01
CA PRO A 27 -39.28 -5.22 13.89
C PRO A 27 -38.75 -4.33 12.76
N ALA A 28 -39.13 -4.67 11.52
CA ALA A 28 -38.76 -3.93 10.33
C ALA A 28 -39.32 -2.50 10.38
N GLY A 29 -38.45 -1.55 10.70
CA GLY A 29 -38.68 -0.11 10.59
C GLY A 29 -37.40 0.61 10.14
N PRO A 30 -37.47 1.89 9.71
CA PRO A 30 -36.40 2.59 8.95
C PRO A 30 -35.07 2.83 9.70
N TRP A 31 -34.92 2.31 10.91
CA TRP A 31 -33.94 2.74 11.91
C TRP A 31 -32.58 2.03 11.83
N LYS A 32 -32.38 1.07 10.90
CA LYS A 32 -31.06 0.44 10.70
C LYS A 32 -30.00 1.34 10.03
N ARG A 33 -30.30 2.60 9.71
CA ARG A 33 -29.34 3.57 9.13
C ARG A 33 -28.86 4.66 10.08
N ALA A 34 -29.33 4.71 11.33
CA ALA A 34 -29.15 5.89 12.19
C ALA A 34 -27.96 5.84 13.18
N ALA A 35 -27.20 4.74 13.30
CA ALA A 35 -26.24 4.60 14.41
C ALA A 35 -24.75 4.80 14.12
N GLN A 36 -24.32 5.34 12.96
CA GLN A 36 -22.90 5.74 12.82
C GLN A 36 -22.58 6.83 11.79
N SER A 37 -23.54 7.70 11.49
CA SER A 37 -23.29 8.97 10.76
C SER A 37 -23.57 10.21 11.62
N TYR A 38 -23.94 10.04 12.89
CA TYR A 38 -24.65 11.06 13.66
C TYR A 38 -23.82 11.93 14.61
N TYR A 39 -22.50 11.97 14.51
CA TYR A 39 -21.74 13.00 15.24
C TYR A 39 -21.01 14.03 14.37
N CYS A 40 -21.15 14.00 13.05
CA CYS A 40 -20.70 15.09 12.19
C CYS A 40 -21.45 14.97 10.86
N TRP A 41 -22.39 15.82 10.47
CA TRP A 41 -22.52 17.24 10.72
C TRP A 41 -23.96 17.66 10.36
N ALA A 42 -24.56 18.53 11.15
CA ALA A 42 -25.87 19.08 10.89
C ALA A 42 -25.94 19.76 9.50
N GLY A 43 -26.81 19.28 8.63
CA GLY A 43 -27.44 20.11 7.59
C GLY A 43 -26.65 20.39 6.30
N GLN A 44 -25.48 19.80 6.06
CA GLN A 44 -24.82 19.91 4.75
C GLN A 44 -24.36 18.53 4.27
N CYS A 45 -25.09 17.96 3.32
CA CYS A 45 -24.57 16.90 2.48
C CYS A 45 -23.38 17.47 1.69
N ARG A 46 -22.15 17.20 2.13
CA ARG A 46 -20.98 17.46 1.30
C ARG A 46 -20.83 16.26 0.36
N GLU A 47 -20.89 16.49 -0.94
CA GLU A 47 -20.78 15.49 -2.01
C GLU A 47 -19.41 14.78 -2.07
N ASP A 48 -18.48 15.14 -1.18
CA ASP A 48 -17.06 14.83 -1.33
C ASP A 48 -16.62 13.60 -0.50
N TYR A 49 -17.30 12.45 -0.61
CA TYR A 49 -16.67 11.18 -0.19
C TYR A 49 -15.73 10.70 -1.29
N HIS A 50 -14.66 11.46 -1.53
CA HIS A 50 -13.60 10.98 -2.41
C HIS A 50 -12.86 9.84 -1.70
N PRO A 51 -12.81 8.62 -2.28
CA PRO A 51 -12.01 7.56 -1.70
C PRO A 51 -10.56 8.04 -1.54
N LEU A 52 -9.96 7.73 -0.40
CA LEU A 52 -8.56 8.03 -0.15
C LEU A 52 -7.70 7.40 -1.26
N PRO A 53 -6.59 8.05 -1.68
CA PRO A 53 -5.69 7.48 -2.66
C PRO A 53 -5.17 6.12 -2.15
N VAL A 54 -5.29 5.09 -2.99
CA VAL A 54 -4.79 3.76 -2.68
C VAL A 54 -3.29 3.74 -2.94
N PHE A 55 -2.52 3.09 -2.06
CA PHE A 55 -1.09 2.86 -2.26
C PHE A 55 -0.78 1.37 -2.19
N VAL A 56 0.13 0.94 -3.06
CA VAL A 56 0.76 -0.37 -3.01
C VAL A 56 2.18 -0.18 -2.49
N ILE A 57 2.50 -0.82 -1.37
CA ILE A 57 3.85 -0.82 -0.81
C ILE A 57 4.48 -2.17 -1.08
N VAL A 58 5.59 -2.18 -1.82
CA VAL A 58 6.36 -3.38 -2.13
C VAL A 58 7.69 -3.32 -1.41
N VAL A 59 7.95 -4.30 -0.56
CA VAL A 59 9.23 -4.42 0.14
C VAL A 59 10.07 -5.46 -0.60
N VAL A 60 11.21 -5.03 -1.12
CA VAL A 60 12.18 -5.87 -1.82
C VAL A 60 13.34 -6.15 -0.87
N ASP A 61 13.67 -7.43 -0.72
CA ASP A 61 14.92 -7.82 -0.07
C ASP A 61 16.08 -7.59 -1.05
N SER A 62 16.93 -6.61 -0.77
CA SER A 62 18.03 -6.24 -1.67
C SER A 62 19.11 -7.33 -1.77
N THR A 63 19.11 -8.31 -0.88
CA THR A 63 20.08 -9.42 -0.90
C THR A 63 19.63 -10.59 -1.77
N ASP A 64 18.33 -10.69 -2.08
CA ASP A 64 17.72 -11.84 -2.74
C ASP A 64 17.60 -11.61 -4.25
N ARG A 65 18.72 -11.81 -4.96
CA ARG A 65 18.81 -11.63 -6.43
C ARG A 65 18.00 -12.68 -7.21
N GLU A 66 17.76 -13.85 -6.64
CA GLU A 66 17.03 -14.93 -7.31
C GLU A 66 15.53 -14.63 -7.33
N ARG A 67 14.98 -14.16 -6.20
CA ARG A 67 13.54 -13.96 -6.04
C ARG A 67 13.02 -12.62 -6.57
N ILE A 68 13.90 -11.69 -6.95
CA ILE A 68 13.47 -10.41 -7.55
C ILE A 68 12.69 -10.59 -8.85
N SER A 69 12.95 -11.67 -9.60
CA SER A 69 12.22 -12.04 -10.81
C SER A 69 10.75 -12.38 -10.51
N VAL A 70 10.52 -13.15 -9.44
CA VAL A 70 9.18 -13.50 -8.94
C VAL A 70 8.46 -12.26 -8.41
N THR A 71 9.16 -11.41 -7.66
CA THR A 71 8.60 -10.14 -7.16
C THR A 71 8.14 -9.24 -8.30
N ARG A 72 8.89 -9.20 -9.42
CA ARG A 72 8.46 -8.47 -10.62
C ARG A 72 7.16 -9.04 -11.18
N GLU A 73 7.05 -10.36 -11.33
CA GLU A 73 5.84 -10.96 -11.90
C GLU A 73 4.60 -10.68 -11.05
N GLU A 74 4.72 -10.82 -9.73
CA GLU A 74 3.63 -10.50 -8.81
C GLU A 74 3.28 -9.00 -8.79
N LEU A 75 4.28 -8.12 -8.85
CA LEU A 75 4.07 -6.68 -8.97
C LEU A 75 3.20 -6.34 -10.21
N TYR A 76 3.56 -6.87 -11.39
CA TYR A 76 2.82 -6.57 -12.61
C TYR A 76 1.40 -7.18 -12.61
N LYS A 77 1.22 -8.37 -12.03
CA LYS A 77 -0.11 -8.97 -11.84
C LYS A 77 -0.98 -8.09 -10.94
N MET A 78 -0.42 -7.56 -9.85
CA MET A 78 -1.13 -6.66 -8.95
C MET A 78 -1.51 -5.35 -9.65
N LEU A 79 -0.57 -4.71 -10.35
CA LEU A 79 -0.82 -3.45 -11.06
C LEU A 79 -1.82 -3.58 -12.22
N ALA A 80 -2.01 -4.79 -12.77
CA ALA A 80 -3.01 -5.05 -13.80
C ALA A 80 -4.45 -5.09 -13.26
N HIS A 81 -4.64 -5.14 -11.93
CA HIS A 81 -5.97 -5.17 -11.32
C HIS A 81 -6.67 -3.80 -11.42
N GLU A 82 -7.95 -3.79 -11.83
CA GLU A 82 -8.69 -2.54 -12.11
C GLU A 82 -8.77 -1.61 -10.90
N ASP A 83 -8.94 -2.18 -9.70
CA ASP A 83 -8.98 -1.43 -8.44
C ASP A 83 -7.68 -0.67 -8.12
N LEU A 84 -6.56 -1.11 -8.69
CA LEU A 84 -5.23 -0.53 -8.44
C LEU A 84 -4.76 0.42 -9.53
N ARG A 85 -5.53 0.60 -10.61
CA ARG A 85 -5.16 1.42 -11.79
C ARG A 85 -4.75 2.87 -11.49
N LYS A 86 -5.14 3.40 -10.33
CA LYS A 86 -4.79 4.76 -9.87
C LYS A 86 -3.94 4.77 -8.59
N ALA A 87 -3.45 3.61 -8.17
CA ALA A 87 -2.69 3.51 -6.94
C ALA A 87 -1.29 4.11 -7.10
N GLY A 88 -0.78 4.73 -6.04
CA GLY A 88 0.64 5.06 -5.96
C GLY A 88 1.45 3.81 -5.59
N LEU A 89 2.63 3.64 -6.17
CA LEU A 89 3.51 2.51 -5.89
C LEU A 89 4.76 2.98 -5.12
N LEU A 90 4.91 2.53 -3.89
CA LEU A 90 6.13 2.76 -3.10
C LEU A 90 6.91 1.46 -2.99
N ILE A 91 8.15 1.46 -3.48
CA ILE A 91 9.06 0.33 -3.37
C ILE A 91 10.11 0.62 -2.30
N PHE A 92 10.19 -0.22 -1.28
CA PHE A 92 11.27 -0.20 -0.31
C PHE A 92 12.34 -1.21 -0.73
N ALA A 93 13.52 -0.71 -1.10
CA ALA A 93 14.73 -1.52 -1.26
C ALA A 93 15.34 -1.75 0.12
N ASN A 94 14.91 -2.81 0.79
CA ASN A 94 15.25 -3.12 2.18
C ASN A 94 16.57 -3.90 2.28
N LYS A 95 17.19 -3.89 3.46
CA LYS A 95 18.49 -4.52 3.77
C LYS A 95 19.70 -3.88 3.09
N GLN A 96 19.66 -2.56 2.90
CA GLN A 96 20.79 -1.80 2.34
C GLN A 96 22.01 -1.73 3.27
N ASP A 97 21.88 -2.20 4.51
CA ASP A 97 22.98 -2.39 5.46
C ASP A 97 23.88 -3.61 5.13
N VAL A 98 23.39 -4.53 4.31
CA VAL A 98 24.12 -5.77 3.96
C VAL A 98 25.09 -5.51 2.81
N LYS A 99 26.34 -5.96 2.98
CA LYS A 99 27.37 -5.90 1.91
C LYS A 99 26.93 -6.72 0.70
N GLU A 100 27.32 -6.28 -0.51
CA GLU A 100 26.98 -6.93 -1.78
C GLU A 100 25.46 -7.01 -2.10
N CYS A 101 24.62 -6.27 -1.35
CA CYS A 101 23.22 -6.13 -1.71
C CYS A 101 23.05 -5.38 -3.04
N MET A 102 21.91 -5.61 -3.70
CA MET A 102 21.54 -4.87 -4.90
C MET A 102 21.35 -3.39 -4.56
N THR A 103 21.93 -2.55 -5.40
CA THR A 103 21.68 -1.10 -5.37
C THR A 103 20.24 -0.80 -5.79
N VAL A 104 19.75 0.38 -5.40
CA VAL A 104 18.44 0.89 -5.83
C VAL A 104 18.30 0.91 -7.37
N ALA A 105 19.40 1.24 -8.07
CA ALA A 105 19.42 1.26 -9.53
C ALA A 105 19.26 -0.15 -10.12
N GLU A 106 19.97 -1.15 -9.60
CA GLU A 106 19.82 -2.55 -10.01
C GLU A 106 18.39 -3.05 -9.75
N ILE A 107 17.83 -2.79 -8.57
CA ILE A 107 16.45 -3.21 -8.23
C ILE A 107 15.44 -2.57 -9.20
N SER A 108 15.59 -1.28 -9.49
CA SER A 108 14.75 -0.57 -10.45
C SER A 108 14.82 -1.19 -11.85
N GLN A 109 16.02 -1.59 -12.29
CA GLN A 109 16.22 -2.28 -13.56
C GLN A 109 15.60 -3.68 -13.58
N PHE A 110 15.81 -4.49 -12.55
CA PHE A 110 15.26 -5.84 -12.45
C PHE A 110 13.73 -5.84 -12.44
N LEU A 111 13.12 -4.93 -11.67
CA LEU A 111 11.67 -4.75 -11.62
C LEU A 111 11.12 -4.02 -12.85
N LYS A 112 11.97 -3.50 -13.74
CA LYS A 112 11.59 -2.71 -14.92
C LYS A 112 10.66 -1.54 -14.57
N LEU A 113 10.93 -0.81 -13.49
CA LEU A 113 10.04 0.25 -13.00
C LEU A 113 9.81 1.35 -14.05
N THR A 114 10.80 1.64 -14.89
CA THR A 114 10.69 2.60 -16.00
C THR A 114 9.66 2.24 -17.06
N SER A 115 9.23 0.97 -17.13
CA SER A 115 8.17 0.52 -18.04
C SER A 115 6.77 0.81 -17.49
N ILE A 116 6.64 1.09 -16.19
CA ILE A 116 5.39 1.45 -15.52
C ILE A 116 5.13 2.94 -15.77
N LYS A 117 4.15 3.23 -16.64
CA LYS A 117 3.79 4.60 -17.05
C LYS A 117 2.42 5.05 -16.56
N ASP A 118 1.59 4.10 -16.16
CA ASP A 118 0.21 4.26 -15.72
C ASP A 118 0.09 4.51 -14.21
N HIS A 119 1.15 4.22 -13.44
CA HIS A 119 1.22 4.46 -12.00
C HIS A 119 2.36 5.43 -11.65
N GLN A 120 2.13 6.31 -10.69
CA GLN A 120 3.22 7.05 -10.04
C GLN A 120 3.96 6.11 -9.11
N TRP A 121 5.29 6.09 -9.20
CA TRP A 121 6.11 5.22 -8.36
C TRP A 121 7.31 5.93 -7.76
N HIS A 122 7.81 5.40 -6.66
CA HIS A 122 9.06 5.80 -6.03
C HIS A 122 9.75 4.60 -5.42
N ILE A 123 11.08 4.56 -5.52
CA ILE A 123 11.90 3.54 -4.89
C ILE A 123 12.79 4.21 -3.84
N GLN A 124 12.79 3.64 -2.64
CA GLN A 124 13.50 4.15 -1.49
C GLN A 124 14.41 3.08 -0.90
N ALA A 125 15.72 3.36 -0.86
CA ALA A 125 16.66 2.60 -0.06
C ALA A 125 16.24 2.67 1.42
N CYS A 126 16.19 1.53 2.10
CA CYS A 126 15.91 1.49 3.53
C CYS A 126 16.61 0.33 4.24
N CYS A 127 16.69 0.46 5.56
CA CYS A 127 17.02 -0.64 6.46
C CYS A 127 15.93 -0.71 7.53
N ALA A 128 15.14 -1.80 7.50
CA ALA A 128 14.07 -1.99 8.47
C ALA A 128 14.58 -2.17 9.92
N LEU A 129 15.85 -2.55 10.11
CA LEU A 129 16.44 -2.74 11.44
C LEU A 129 16.84 -1.41 12.09
N THR A 130 17.40 -0.48 11.31
CA THR A 130 17.80 0.84 11.81
C THR A 130 16.68 1.88 11.67
N GLY A 131 15.70 1.62 10.79
CA GLY A 131 14.64 2.55 10.43
C GLY A 131 15.05 3.57 9.37
N GLU A 132 16.30 3.55 8.91
CA GLU A 132 16.79 4.46 7.88
C GLU A 132 16.00 4.29 6.57
N GLY A 133 15.68 5.41 5.91
CA GLY A 133 14.96 5.41 4.64
C GLY A 133 13.44 5.27 4.74
N LEU A 134 12.90 4.78 5.87
CA LEU A 134 11.45 4.58 6.02
C LEU A 134 10.69 5.90 6.01
N CYS A 135 11.16 6.89 6.78
CA CYS A 135 10.54 8.21 6.85
C CYS A 135 10.49 8.88 5.48
N GLN A 136 11.58 8.84 4.71
CA GLN A 136 11.66 9.44 3.38
C GLN A 136 10.66 8.81 2.40
N GLY A 137 10.50 7.47 2.45
CA GLY A 137 9.52 6.78 1.63
C GLY A 137 8.08 7.15 2.00
N LEU A 138 7.78 7.26 3.30
CA LEU A 138 6.47 7.67 3.79
C LEU A 138 6.18 9.15 3.50
N GLU A 139 7.18 10.03 3.58
CA GLU A 139 7.07 11.44 3.21
C GLU A 139 6.74 11.60 1.73
N TRP A 140 7.38 10.82 0.85
CA TRP A 140 7.01 10.78 -0.56
C TRP A 140 5.55 10.38 -0.73
N MET A 141 5.10 9.31 -0.05
CA MET A 141 3.70 8.87 -0.10
C MET A 141 2.74 9.97 0.38
N MET A 142 3.06 10.62 1.51
CA MET A 142 2.27 11.74 2.04
C MET A 142 2.23 12.95 1.11
N SER A 143 3.32 13.23 0.37
CA SER A 143 3.34 14.31 -0.62
C SER A 143 2.33 14.05 -1.75
N ARG A 144 2.06 12.79 -2.09
CA ARG A 144 1.09 12.40 -3.11
C ARG A 144 -0.35 12.42 -2.60
N LEU A 145 -0.56 12.18 -1.30
CA LEU A 145 -1.86 12.33 -0.64
C LEU A 145 -2.36 13.79 -0.62
N LYS A 146 -1.44 14.76 -0.56
CA LYS A 146 -1.74 16.20 -0.44
C LYS A 146 -1.97 16.90 -1.78
N ILE A 147 -1.66 16.26 -2.91
CA ILE A 147 -1.92 16.84 -4.24
C ILE A 147 -3.41 16.68 -4.54
N ARG A 148 -4.21 17.65 -4.09
CA ARG A 148 -5.55 17.98 -4.60
C ARG A 148 -5.78 19.48 -4.48
#